data_AF-A0A1G0HE79-F1
#
_entry.id   AF-A0A1G0HE79-F1
#
_cell.length_a   1.000
_cell.length_b   1.000
_cell.length_c   1.000
_cell.angle_alpha   90.00
_cell.angle_beta   90.00
_cell.angle_gamma   90.00
#
_symmetry.space_group_name_H-M   'P 1'
#
loop_
_entity.id
_entity.type
_entity.pdbx_description
1 polymer ?
#
loop_
_entity_poly.entity_id
_entity_poly.type
_entity_poly.pdbx_seq_one_letter_code
_entity_poly.pdbx_strand_id
1 'polypeptide(L)'
;MTHSHSELPAVTLSVRVSPEIRGELESLADATGRTKSFLVAEAIAAYLEINAWQINATKKVLKKAKSKEAKFIHHDKVKEWLLSWGTKTERKRPK
;
A
#
# COMPACT_ATOMS: atom_id res chain seq x y z
N MET A 1 36.21 15.48 2.99
CA MET A 1 34.98 15.24 2.21
C MET A 1 34.44 13.89 2.62
N THR A 2 33.38 13.85 3.43
CA THR A 2 32.80 12.62 3.95
C THR A 2 31.57 12.25 3.11
N HIS A 3 31.74 11.32 2.16
CA HIS A 3 30.57 10.67 1.56
C HIS A 3 30.07 9.60 2.54
N SER A 4 29.10 9.97 3.37
CA SER A 4 28.30 9.00 4.12
C SER A 4 27.24 8.45 3.18
N HIS A 5 27.56 7.37 2.46
CA HIS A 5 26.54 6.51 1.87
C HIS A 5 26.12 5.54 2.97
N SER A 6 25.01 5.83 3.65
CA SER A 6 24.37 4.85 4.52
C SER A 6 23.68 3.80 3.63
N GLU A 7 24.46 2.90 3.02
CA GLU A 7 23.90 1.67 2.48
C GLU A 7 23.50 0.81 3.67
N LEU A 8 22.20 0.68 3.92
CA LEU A 8 21.70 -0.30 4.86
C LEU A 8 22.18 -1.69 4.38
N PRO A 9 22.84 -2.48 5.23
CA PRO A 9 23.37 -3.77 4.82
C PRO A 9 22.22 -4.70 4.38
N ALA A 10 22.43 -5.39 3.26
CA ALA A 10 21.48 -6.39 2.78
C ALA A 10 21.37 -7.54 3.79
N VAL A 11 20.15 -7.96 4.10
CA VAL A 11 19.86 -9.08 5.01
C VAL A 11 19.39 -10.28 4.19
N THR A 12 19.98 -11.45 4.44
CA THR A 12 19.58 -12.70 3.79
C THR A 12 18.27 -13.22 4.37
N LEU A 13 17.28 -13.46 3.51
CA LEU A 13 16.03 -14.14 3.86
C LEU A 13 16.02 -15.54 3.24
N SER A 14 15.80 -16.57 4.08
CA SER A 14 15.58 -17.94 3.60
C SER A 14 14.08 -18.20 3.49
N VAL A 15 13.60 -18.47 2.28
CA VAL A 15 12.17 -18.71 1.99
C VAL A 15 12.02 -20.11 1.42
N ARG A 16 11.03 -20.86 1.94
CA ARG A 16 10.62 -22.13 1.33
C ARG A 16 9.60 -21.85 0.24
N VAL A 17 9.84 -22.40 -0.94
CA VAL A 17 8.95 -22.32 -2.10
C VAL A 17 8.74 -23.72 -2.66
N SER A 18 7.65 -23.93 -3.38
CA SER A 18 7.40 -25.20 -4.05
C SER A 18 8.36 -25.40 -5.24
N PRO A 19 8.60 -26.64 -5.70
CA PRO A 19 9.44 -26.91 -6.87
C PRO A 19 8.98 -26.17 -8.13
N GLU A 20 7.67 -26.01 -8.29
CA GLU A 20 7.06 -25.32 -9.44
C GLU A 20 7.45 -23.84 -9.44
N ILE A 21 7.28 -23.15 -8.30
CA ILE A 21 7.68 -21.73 -8.13
C ILE A 21 9.19 -21.56 -8.36
N ARG A 22 10.00 -22.51 -7.87
CA ARG A 22 11.45 -22.48 -8.11
C ARG A 22 11.77 -22.54 -9.61
N GLY A 23 11.08 -23.40 -10.36
CA GLY A 23 11.25 -23.53 -11.81
C GLY A 23 10.80 -22.28 -12.59
N GLU A 24 9.71 -21.65 -12.18
CA GLU A 24 9.25 -20.38 -12.76
C GLU A 24 10.25 -19.24 -12.51
N LEU A 25 10.79 -19.14 -11.29
CA LEU A 25 11.84 -18.18 -10.95
C LEU A 25 13.13 -18.40 -11.75
N GLU A 26 13.50 -19.65 -11.99
CA GLU A 26 14.67 -20.04 -12.80
C GLU A 26 14.48 -19.59 -14.26
N SER A 27 13.33 -19.90 -14.84
CA SER A 27 13.00 -19.51 -16.23
C SER A 27 12.93 -17.99 -16.41
N LEU A 28 12.37 -17.28 -15.43
CA LEU A 28 12.27 -15.82 -15.45
C LEU A 28 13.64 -15.14 -15.28
N ALA A 29 14.49 -15.69 -14.42
CA ALA A 29 15.87 -15.24 -14.24
C ALA A 29 16.65 -15.31 -15.55
N ASP A 30 16.58 -16.46 -16.24
CA ASP A 30 17.26 -16.69 -17.51
C ASP A 30 16.75 -15.74 -18.61
N ALA A 31 15.42 -15.55 -18.70
CA ALA A 31 14.82 -14.68 -19.70
C ALA A 31 15.12 -13.17 -19.48
N THR A 32 15.34 -12.76 -18.23
CA THR A 32 15.54 -11.34 -17.87
C THR A 32 16.99 -10.97 -17.58
N GLY A 33 17.90 -11.95 -17.53
CA GLY A 33 19.30 -11.75 -17.14
C GLY A 33 19.48 -11.33 -15.67
N ARG A 34 18.49 -11.60 -14.81
CA ARG A 34 18.48 -11.23 -13.39
C ARG A 34 18.70 -12.46 -12.51
N THR A 35 19.20 -12.25 -11.29
CA THR A 35 19.33 -13.36 -10.35
C THR A 35 17.99 -13.71 -9.71
N LYS A 36 17.80 -14.98 -9.33
CA LYS A 36 16.62 -15.42 -8.57
C LYS A 36 16.42 -14.60 -7.29
N SER A 37 17.50 -14.31 -6.56
CA SER A 37 17.46 -13.51 -5.34
C SER A 37 16.97 -12.08 -5.60
N PHE A 38 17.39 -11.47 -6.73
CA PHE A 38 16.90 -10.16 -7.13
C PHE A 38 15.40 -10.19 -7.41
N LEU A 39 14.92 -11.17 -8.20
CA LEU A 39 13.50 -11.32 -8.52
C LEU A 39 12.64 -11.56 -7.28
N VAL A 40 13.12 -12.37 -6.34
CA VAL A 40 12.42 -12.61 -5.06
C VAL A 40 12.35 -11.33 -4.22
N ALA A 41 13.44 -10.58 -4.13
CA ALA A 41 13.45 -9.30 -3.40
C ALA A 41 12.49 -8.28 -4.04
N GLU A 42 12.48 -8.18 -5.37
CA GLU A 42 11.58 -7.32 -6.14
C GLU A 42 10.11 -7.71 -5.90
N ALA A 43 9.79 -9.01 -5.99
CA ALA A 43 8.44 -9.52 -5.75
C ALA A 43 7.97 -9.24 -4.32
N ILE A 44 8.83 -9.43 -3.31
CA ILE A 44 8.52 -9.11 -1.92
C ILE A 44 8.29 -7.61 -1.75
N ALA A 45 9.12 -6.76 -2.34
CA ALA A 45 8.98 -5.30 -2.26
C ALA A 45 7.65 -4.84 -2.88
N ALA A 46 7.32 -5.34 -4.07
CA ALA A 46 6.06 -5.05 -4.74
C ALA A 46 4.85 -5.53 -3.91
N TYR A 47 4.92 -6.74 -3.37
CA TYR A 47 3.87 -7.27 -2.49
C TYR A 47 3.69 -6.39 -1.25
N LEU A 48 4.78 -5.99 -0.60
CA LEU A 48 4.71 -5.12 0.58
C LEU A 48 4.15 -3.75 0.23
N GLU A 49 4.55 -3.13 -0.89
CA GLU A 49 4.00 -1.85 -1.33
C GLU A 49 2.48 -1.92 -1.52
N ILE A 50 2.02 -2.95 -2.25
CA ILE A 50 0.60 -3.17 -2.54
C ILE A 50 -0.22 -3.43 -1.26
N ASN A 51 0.35 -4.08 -0.26
CA ASN A 51 -0.40 -4.43 0.96
C ASN A 51 -0.25 -3.41 2.10
N ALA A 52 0.91 -2.75 2.18
CA ALA A 52 1.21 -1.81 3.26
C ALA A 52 0.40 -0.53 3.15
N TRP A 53 0.05 -0.07 1.93
CA TRP A 53 -0.71 1.17 1.79
C TRP A 53 -2.08 1.07 2.48
N GLN A 54 -2.78 -0.05 2.37
CA GLN A 54 -4.10 -0.23 3.00
C GLN A 54 -4.01 -0.26 4.51
N ILE A 55 -3.03 -1.00 5.04
CA ILE A 55 -2.80 -1.11 6.48
C ILE A 55 -2.42 0.26 7.05
N ASN A 56 -1.53 0.99 6.39
CA ASN A 56 -1.09 2.31 6.83
C ASN A 56 -2.20 3.36 6.72
N ALA A 57 -2.98 3.34 5.63
CA ALA A 57 -4.15 4.20 5.46
C ALA A 57 -5.17 3.96 6.58
N THR A 58 -5.50 2.69 6.86
CA THR A 58 -6.44 2.31 7.92
C THR A 58 -5.95 2.76 9.29
N LYS A 59 -4.68 2.48 9.64
CA LYS A 59 -4.07 2.92 10.90
C LYS A 59 -4.09 4.44 11.03
N LYS A 60 -3.78 5.18 9.97
CA LYS A 60 -3.78 6.65 9.95
C LYS A 60 -5.18 7.22 10.14
N VAL A 61 -6.18 6.70 9.42
CA VAL A 61 -7.58 7.11 9.53
C VAL A 61 -8.12 6.80 10.93
N LEU A 62 -7.85 5.62 11.47
CA LEU A 62 -8.26 5.24 12.82
C LEU A 62 -7.63 6.12 13.89
N LYS A 63 -6.33 6.42 13.78
CA LYS A 63 -5.63 7.35 14.69
C LYS A 63 -6.26 8.74 14.64
N LYS A 64 -6.56 9.25 13.43
CA LYS A 64 -7.23 10.55 13.27
C LYS A 64 -8.64 10.53 13.85
N ALA A 65 -9.42 9.48 13.59
CA ALA A 65 -10.79 9.32 14.10
C ALA A 65 -10.85 9.26 15.64
N LYS A 66 -9.83 8.68 16.28
CA LYS A 66 -9.71 8.62 17.75
C LYS A 66 -9.12 9.89 18.38
N SER A 67 -8.62 10.83 17.57
CA SER A 67 -8.02 12.07 18.07
C SER A 67 -9.10 13.09 18.46
N LYS A 68 -8.77 14.02 19.36
CA LYS A 68 -9.67 15.13 19.73
C LYS A 68 -9.93 16.12 18.58
N GLU A 69 -9.13 16.06 17.51
CA GLU A 69 -9.25 16.90 16.32
C GLU A 69 -10.15 16.27 15.24
N ALA A 70 -10.71 15.08 15.52
CA ALA A 70 -11.60 14.39 14.60
C ALA A 70 -12.85 15.23 14.31
N LYS A 71 -13.12 15.49 13.03
CA LYS A 71 -14.34 16.13 12.56
C LYS A 71 -15.20 15.07 11.88
N PHE A 72 -16.39 14.85 12.43
CA PHE A 72 -17.41 13.96 11.88
C PHE A 72 -18.62 14.78 11.47
N ILE A 73 -19.29 14.36 10.40
CA ILE A 73 -20.52 14.96 9.91
C ILE A 73 -21.67 14.02 10.27
N HIS A 74 -22.77 14.59 10.77
CA HIS A 74 -23.96 13.80 11.09
C HIS A 74 -24.50 13.07 9.85
N HIS A 75 -24.91 11.82 10.02
CA HIS A 75 -25.37 10.98 8.91
C HIS A 75 -26.48 11.64 8.09
N ASP A 76 -27.43 12.31 8.75
CA ASP A 76 -28.57 12.96 8.08
C ASP A 76 -28.12 14.07 7.12
N LYS A 77 -27.08 14.82 7.48
CA LYS A 77 -26.52 15.87 6.60
C LYS A 77 -25.84 15.28 5.38
N VAL A 78 -25.18 14.12 5.52
CA VAL A 78 -24.61 13.39 4.39
C VAL A 78 -25.72 12.82 3.50
N LYS A 79 -26.76 12.22 4.11
CA LYS A 79 -27.91 11.65 3.40
C LYS A 79 -28.66 12.70 2.58
N GLU A 80 -28.99 13.84 3.19
CA GLU A 80 -29.64 14.96 2.50
C GLU A 80 -28.80 15.48 1.32
N TRP A 81 -27.48 15.51 1.46
CA TRP A 81 -26.57 15.92 0.39
C TRP A 81 -26.55 14.90 -0.76
N LEU A 82 -26.38 13.62 -0.47
CA LEU A 82 -26.37 12.54 -1.47
C LEU A 82 -27.70 12.47 -2.25
N LEU A 83 -28.83 12.61 -1.56
CA LEU A 83 -30.15 12.60 -2.20
C LEU A 83 -30.39 13.81 -3.12
N SER A 84 -29.62 14.89 -2.95
CA SER A 84 -29.74 16.08 -3.79
C SER A 84 -28.90 16.01 -5.08
N TRP A 85 -28.00 15.03 -5.22
CA TRP A 85 -27.12 14.90 -6.38
C TRP A 85 -27.91 14.70 -7.68
N GLY A 86 -27.54 15.43 -8.73
CA GLY A 86 -28.19 15.34 -10.05
C GLY A 86 -29.58 15.98 -10.10
N THR A 87 -30.01 16.65 -9.02
CA THR A 87 -31.27 17.42 -8.99
C THR A 87 -31.02 18.89 -9.28
N LYS A 88 -32.08 19.64 -9.61
CA LYS A 88 -32.02 21.10 -9.76
C LYS A 88 -31.65 21.84 -8.46
N THR A 89 -31.64 21.14 -7.32
CA THR A 89 -31.40 21.68 -5.98
C THR A 89 -30.23 20.98 -5.29
N GLU A 90 -29.21 20.58 -6.06
CA GLU A 90 -28.01 19.93 -5.52
C GLU A 90 -27.35 20.79 -4.42
N ARG A 91 -27.17 20.18 -3.25
CA ARG A 91 -26.66 20.85 -2.06
C ARG A 91 -25.13 20.84 -2.05
N LYS A 92 -24.54 21.83 -1.38
CA LYS A 92 -23.09 21.86 -1.13
C LYS A 92 -22.68 20.72 -0.19
N ARG A 93 -21.48 20.18 -0.41
CA ARG A 93 -20.88 19.16 0.46
C ARG A 93 -20.84 19.66 1.91
N PRO A 94 -21.37 18.90 2.89
CA PRO A 94 -21.28 19.26 4.30
C PRO A 94 -19.82 19.25 4.77
N LYS A 95 -19.47 20.13 5.71
CA LYS A 95 -18.11 20.35 6.22
C LYS A 95 -17.99 19.96 7.68
#